data_AF-A0A6L9JUF9-F1
#
_entry.id   AF-A0A6L9JUF9-F1
#
_cell.length_a   1.000
_cell.length_b   1.000
_cell.length_c   1.000
_cell.angle_alpha   90.00
_cell.angle_beta   90.00
_cell.angle_gamma   90.00
#
_symmetry.space_group_name_H-M   'P 1'
#
loop_
_entity.id
_entity.type
_entity.pdbx_description
1 polymer ?
#
loop_
_entity_poly.entity_id
_entity_poly.type
_entity_poly.pdbx_seq_one_letter_code
_entity_poly.pdbx_strand_id
1 'polypeptide(L)'
;MDSMTWDNLLDEYFFAKILRPATESSYRKVVNTFQVFAGADNRPAQVTRQQVLAWRRYVLHQRGLKGVTWNSKIAHMRSVFNLAIEEKILPQTENPFIGVEVNENKNKK
;
A
#
# COMPACT_ATOMS: atom_id res chain seq x y z
N MET A 1 13.54 18.49 9.03
CA MET A 1 12.22 18.13 8.49
C MET A 1 12.01 16.67 8.81
N ASP A 2 11.15 16.36 9.78
CA ASP A 2 10.78 14.97 10.04
C ASP A 2 10.10 14.42 8.79
N SER A 3 10.79 13.51 8.10
CA SER A 3 10.22 12.83 6.95
C SER A 3 9.10 11.92 7.44
N MET A 4 7.89 12.10 6.91
CA MET A 4 6.72 11.26 7.21
C MET A 4 7.11 9.77 7.22
N THR A 5 6.84 9.08 8.33
CA THR A 5 7.08 7.63 8.48
C THR A 5 5.83 6.86 8.05
N TRP A 6 5.98 5.54 7.88
CA TRP A 6 4.84 4.66 7.62
C TRP A 6 3.88 4.57 8.80
N ASP A 7 4.39 4.57 10.03
CA ASP A 7 3.56 4.53 11.24
C ASP A 7 2.77 5.83 11.40
N ASN A 8 3.41 6.99 11.25
CA ASN A 8 2.73 8.28 11.31
C ASN A 8 1.63 8.37 10.23
N LEU A 9 1.92 7.92 9.01
CA LEU A 9 0.92 7.90 7.94
C LEU A 9 -0.30 7.02 8.25
N LEU A 10 -0.08 5.87 8.86
CA LEU A 10 -1.17 5.01 9.30
C LEU A 10 -1.95 5.61 10.45
N ASP A 11 -1.27 6.25 11.40
CA ASP A 11 -1.91 6.89 12.54
C ASP A 11 -2.80 8.07 12.09
N GLU A 12 -2.33 8.91 11.15
CA GLU A 12 -3.17 9.94 10.51
C GLU A 12 -4.40 9.33 9.83
N TYR A 13 -4.21 8.24 9.09
CA TYR A 13 -5.31 7.55 8.42
C TYR A 13 -6.33 6.96 9.41
N PHE A 14 -5.88 6.38 10.53
CA PHE A 14 -6.76 5.81 11.56
C PHE A 14 -7.43 6.88 12.42
N PHE A 15 -6.78 8.03 12.60
CA PHE A 15 -7.40 9.18 13.24
C PHE A 15 -8.54 9.73 12.38
N ALA A 16 -8.33 9.84 11.06
CA ALA A 16 -9.35 10.31 10.12
C ALA A 16 -10.45 9.27 9.83
N LYS A 17 -10.12 7.96 9.87
CA LYS A 17 -11.05 6.86 9.66
C LYS A 17 -11.14 6.02 10.94
N ILE A 18 -12.19 6.22 11.71
CA ILE A 18 -12.46 5.40 12.91
C ILE A 18 -12.66 3.93 12.49
N LEU A 19 -11.62 3.12 12.64
CA LEU A 19 -11.59 1.70 12.30
C LEU A 19 -11.60 0.83 13.55
N ARG A 20 -11.98 -0.44 13.39
CA ARG A 20 -11.84 -1.42 14.47
C ARG A 20 -10.36 -1.81 14.61
N PRO A 21 -9.85 -2.09 15.82
CA PRO A 21 -8.44 -2.46 16.03
C PRO A 21 -7.95 -3.63 15.16
N ALA A 22 -8.81 -4.63 14.90
CA ALA A 22 -8.50 -5.74 14.01
C ALA A 22 -8.29 -5.30 12.54
N THR A 23 -9.03 -4.30 12.09
CA THR A 23 -8.87 -3.71 10.76
C THR A 23 -7.56 -2.91 10.69
N GLU A 24 -7.27 -2.06 11.68
CA GLU A 24 -6.00 -1.34 11.75
C GLU A 24 -4.79 -2.28 11.71
N SER A 25 -4.87 -3.40 12.43
CA SER A 25 -3.83 -4.45 12.41
C SER A 25 -3.60 -5.02 11.01
N SER A 26 -4.67 -5.13 10.20
CA SER A 26 -4.57 -5.58 8.81
C SER A 26 -3.86 -4.55 7.92
N TYR A 27 -4.15 -3.26 8.10
CA TYR A 27 -3.44 -2.17 7.42
C TYR A 27 -1.95 -2.14 7.79
N ARG A 28 -1.63 -2.18 9.09
CA ARG A 28 -0.23 -2.25 9.58
C ARG A 28 0.51 -3.44 8.98
N LYS A 29 -0.12 -4.61 8.94
CA LYS A 29 0.47 -5.81 8.32
C LYS A 29 0.74 -5.63 6.83
N VAL A 30 -0.19 -5.01 6.09
CA VAL A 30 0.00 -4.77 4.65
C VAL A 30 1.15 -3.79 4.41
N VAL A 31 1.18 -2.67 5.13
CA VAL A 31 2.27 -1.68 5.05
C VAL A 31 3.62 -2.30 5.37
N ASN A 32 3.71 -3.08 6.46
CA ASN A 32 4.93 -3.79 6.80
C ASN A 32 5.38 -4.74 5.67
N THR A 33 4.45 -5.44 5.01
CA THR A 33 4.82 -6.30 3.87
C THR A 33 5.33 -5.54 2.65
N PHE A 34 4.97 -4.26 2.50
CA PHE A 34 5.56 -3.38 1.50
C PHE A 34 6.94 -2.89 1.94
N GLN A 35 7.09 -2.45 3.20
CA GLN A 35 8.38 -2.00 3.75
C GLN A 35 9.46 -3.09 3.67
N VAL A 36 9.12 -4.33 4.04
CA VAL A 36 10.03 -5.48 3.91
C VAL A 36 10.48 -5.70 2.46
N PHE A 37 9.62 -5.40 1.49
CA PHE A 37 9.97 -5.47 0.07
C PHE A 37 10.78 -4.26 -0.41
N ALA A 38 10.41 -3.05 0.00
CA ALA A 38 10.98 -1.79 -0.50
C ALA A 38 12.28 -1.39 0.21
N GLY A 39 12.57 -1.98 1.37
CA GLY A 39 13.71 -1.65 2.24
C GLY A 39 13.31 -0.74 3.40
N ALA A 40 14.04 -0.85 4.51
CA ALA A 40 13.75 -0.14 5.76
C ALA A 40 13.80 1.39 5.64
N ASP A 41 14.64 1.90 4.74
CA ASP A 41 14.82 3.35 4.54
C ASP A 41 13.72 3.97 3.65
N ASN A 42 12.87 3.15 3.02
CA ASN A 42 11.83 3.68 2.13
C ASN A 42 10.76 4.45 2.91
N ARG A 43 10.52 5.70 2.50
CA ARG A 43 9.46 6.55 3.06
C ARG A 43 8.23 6.60 2.15
N PRO A 44 7.02 6.83 2.70
CA PRO A 44 5.79 6.96 1.91
C PRO A 44 5.89 8.00 0.79
N ALA A 45 6.54 9.14 1.04
CA ALA A 45 6.74 10.21 0.06
C ALA A 45 7.62 9.80 -1.13
N GLN A 46 8.40 8.72 -1.00
CA GLN A 46 9.29 8.21 -2.05
C GLN A 46 8.65 7.09 -2.87
N VAL A 47 7.44 6.66 -2.52
CA VAL A 47 6.79 5.53 -3.19
C VAL A 47 6.43 5.92 -4.62
N THR A 48 7.00 5.17 -5.56
CA THR A 48 6.76 5.31 -6.99
C THR A 48 5.86 4.21 -7.53
N ARG A 49 5.18 4.48 -8.64
CA ARG A 49 4.41 3.45 -9.37
C ARG A 49 5.25 2.24 -9.77
N GLN A 50 6.51 2.44 -10.13
CA GLN A 50 7.43 1.35 -10.49
C GLN A 50 7.69 0.41 -9.31
N GLN A 51 7.86 0.93 -8.10
CA GLN A 51 8.01 0.11 -6.90
C GLN A 51 6.75 -0.72 -6.62
N VAL A 52 5.55 -0.16 -6.81
CA VAL A 52 4.29 -0.90 -6.62
C VAL A 52 4.16 -2.04 -7.66
N LEU A 53 4.54 -1.81 -8.91
CA LEU A 53 4.55 -2.86 -9.95
C LEU A 53 5.59 -3.95 -9.67
N ALA A 54 6.77 -3.57 -9.18
CA ALA A 54 7.80 -4.52 -8.76
C ALA A 54 7.31 -5.36 -7.57
N TRP A 55 6.63 -4.73 -6.61
CA TRP A 55 6.02 -5.43 -5.47
C TRP A 55 4.95 -6.42 -5.91
N ARG A 56 4.10 -6.05 -6.88
CA ARG A 56 3.14 -6.98 -7.48
C ARG A 56 3.83 -8.23 -8.01
N ARG A 57 4.90 -8.03 -8.79
CA ARG A 57 5.65 -9.14 -9.39
C ARG A 57 6.24 -10.04 -8.32
N TYR A 58 6.81 -9.45 -7.27
CA TYR A 58 7.32 -10.17 -6.11
C TYR A 58 6.24 -11.00 -5.41
N VAL A 59 5.10 -10.38 -5.07
CA VAL A 59 4.00 -11.02 -4.36
C VAL A 59 3.37 -12.18 -5.15
N LEU A 60 3.12 -11.97 -6.45
CA LEU A 60 2.44 -12.98 -7.26
C LEU A 60 3.38 -14.09 -7.74
N HIS A 61 4.60 -13.76 -8.17
CA HIS A 61 5.48 -14.75 -8.80
C HIS A 61 6.54 -15.32 -7.87
N GLN A 62 7.09 -14.52 -6.95
CA GLN A 62 8.14 -15.01 -6.05
C GLN A 62 7.56 -15.58 -4.76
N ARG A 63 6.49 -14.96 -4.23
CA ARG A 63 5.79 -15.44 -3.03
C ARG A 63 4.61 -16.36 -3.34
N GLY A 64 4.21 -16.49 -4.61
CA GLY A 64 3.12 -17.37 -5.04
C GLY A 64 1.76 -17.04 -4.44
N LEU A 65 1.52 -15.80 -3.99
CA LEU A 65 0.24 -15.41 -3.40
C LEU A 65 -0.83 -15.23 -4.47
N LYS A 66 -2.09 -15.48 -4.10
CA LYS A 66 -3.25 -15.37 -4.99
C LYS A 66 -3.56 -13.92 -5.34
N GLY A 67 -4.21 -13.72 -6.50
CA GLY A 67 -4.68 -12.42 -6.97
C GLY A 67 -5.55 -11.69 -5.97
N VAL A 68 -6.49 -12.40 -5.32
CA VAL A 68 -7.33 -11.85 -4.24
C VAL A 68 -6.50 -11.28 -3.09
N THR A 69 -5.44 -11.96 -2.66
CA THR A 69 -4.56 -11.49 -1.59
C THR A 69 -3.80 -10.23 -2.01
N TRP A 70 -3.36 -10.17 -3.27
CA TRP A 70 -2.76 -8.97 -3.84
C TRP A 70 -3.76 -7.80 -3.90
N ASN A 71 -4.97 -8.05 -4.37
CA ASN A 71 -6.01 -7.02 -4.50
C ASN A 71 -6.41 -6.46 -3.12
N SER A 72 -6.49 -7.31 -2.09
CA SER A 72 -6.71 -6.84 -0.70
C SER A 72 -5.57 -5.94 -0.21
N LYS A 73 -4.31 -6.26 -0.52
CA LYS A 73 -3.16 -5.40 -0.18
C LYS A 73 -3.28 -4.04 -0.87
N ILE A 74 -3.58 -4.05 -2.18
CA ILE A 74 -3.73 -2.82 -2.96
C ILE A 74 -4.89 -1.96 -2.48
N ALA A 75 -6.01 -2.55 -2.08
CA ALA A 75 -7.12 -1.80 -1.51
C ALA A 75 -6.69 -1.00 -0.26
N HIS A 76 -6.00 -1.64 0.69
CA HIS A 76 -5.53 -0.96 1.90
C HIS A 76 -4.52 0.16 1.58
N MET A 77 -3.49 -0.13 0.78
CA MET A 77 -2.49 0.87 0.41
C MET A 77 -3.10 2.05 -0.35
N ARG A 78 -4.04 1.76 -1.26
CA ARG A 78 -4.75 2.80 -2.01
C ARG A 78 -5.54 3.70 -1.08
N SER A 79 -6.32 3.15 -0.15
CA SER A 79 -7.15 3.96 0.75
C SER A 79 -6.32 4.91 1.60
N VAL A 80 -5.18 4.45 2.13
CA VAL A 80 -4.24 5.29 2.89
C VAL A 80 -3.68 6.41 2.01
N PHE A 81 -3.17 6.08 0.83
CA PHE A 81 -2.55 7.06 -0.07
C PHE A 81 -3.55 8.05 -0.67
N ASN A 82 -4.80 7.63 -0.92
CA ASN A 82 -5.85 8.54 -1.40
C ASN A 82 -6.09 9.67 -0.40
N LEU A 83 -6.32 9.32 0.88
CA LEU A 83 -6.53 10.30 1.94
C LEU A 83 -5.32 11.22 2.09
N ALA A 84 -4.13 10.64 2.16
CA ALA A 84 -2.92 11.42 2.41
C ALA A 84 -2.54 12.35 1.25
N ILE A 85 -2.88 12.00 0.01
CA ILE A 85 -2.71 12.90 -1.15
C ILE A 85 -3.80 13.98 -1.15
N GLU A 86 -5.05 13.61 -0.89
CA GLU A 86 -6.19 14.55 -0.82
C GLU A 86 -5.96 15.64 0.25
N GLU A 87 -5.43 15.25 1.40
CA GLU A 87 -5.11 16.14 2.52
C GLU A 87 -3.72 16.80 2.40
N LYS A 88 -2.98 16.56 1.31
CA LYS A 88 -1.63 17.10 1.06
C LYS A 88 -0.59 16.73 2.13
N ILE A 89 -0.81 15.63 2.84
CA ILE A 89 0.16 15.01 3.75
C ILE A 89 1.34 14.46 2.94
N LEU A 90 1.05 13.89 1.77
CA LEU A 90 2.04 13.37 0.84
C LEU A 90 2.22 14.32 -0.36
N PRO A 91 3.46 14.47 -0.86
CA PRO A 91 3.75 15.37 -1.97
C PRO A 91 3.32 14.82 -3.34
N GLN A 92 2.97 13.53 -3.43
CA GLN A 92 2.52 12.93 -4.68
C GLN A 92 1.19 13.53 -5.14
N THR A 93 1.05 13.77 -6.44
CA THR A 93 -0.20 14.24 -7.06
C THR A 93 -1.12 13.09 -7.46
N GLU A 94 -0.55 11.90 -7.70
CA GLU A 94 -1.28 10.70 -8.11
C GLU A 94 -0.97 9.54 -7.17
N ASN A 95 -1.98 8.73 -6.87
CA ASN A 95 -1.79 7.57 -6.02
C ASN A 95 -1.12 6.41 -6.80
N PRO A 96 0.09 5.98 -6.41
CA PRO A 96 0.86 4.97 -7.14
C PRO A 96 0.19 3.58 -7.13
N PHE A 97 -0.77 3.34 -6.23
CA PHE A 97 -1.51 2.08 -6.09
C PHE A 97 -2.78 2.00 -6.95
N ILE A 98 -3.15 3.05 -7.70
CA ILE A 98 -4.29 3.03 -8.61
C ILE A 98 -4.04 2.11 -9.80
N GLY A 99 -5.03 1.27 -10.13
CA GLY A 99 -5.03 0.38 -11.30
C GLY A 99 -3.92 -0.68 -11.29
N VAL A 100 -3.51 -1.16 -10.11
CA VAL A 100 -2.47 -2.20 -9.99
C VAL A 100 -3.07 -3.56 -9.60
N GLU A 101 -4.37 -3.65 -9.38
CA GLU A 101 -5.09 -4.91 -9.17
C GLU A 101 -4.91 -5.87 -10.34
N VAL A 102 -5.14 -7.14 -10.06
CA VAL A 102 -5.17 -8.19 -11.07
C VAL A 102 -6.59 -8.74 -11.21
N ASN A 103 -7.00 -8.93 -12.46
CA ASN A 103 -8.23 -9.64 -12.77
C ASN A 103 -7.95 -11.14 -12.66
N GLU A 104 -8.65 -11.84 -11.75
CA GLU A 104 -8.48 -13.29 -11.57
C GLU A 104 -8.95 -14.09 -12.81
N ASN A 105 -9.74 -13.48 -13.70
CA ASN A 105 -10.38 -14.13 -14.84
C ASN A 105 -9.48 -14.40 -16.06
N LYS A 106 -8.15 -14.18 -16.01
CA LYS A 106 -7.25 -14.38 -17.17
C LYS A 106 -6.27 -15.56 -17.09
N ASN A 107 -6.44 -16.46 -16.11
CA ASN A 107 -5.72 -17.74 -16.09
C ASN A 107 -6.68 -18.91 -16.40
N LYS A 108 -7.25 -18.90 -17.61
CA LYS A 108 -7.63 -20.13 -18.32
C LYS A 108 -6.93 -20.09 -19.68
N LYS A 109 -5.76 -20.71 -19.75
CA LYS A 109 -5.19 -21.24 -20.98
C LYS A 109 -5.17 -22.75 -20.82
#